data_AF-A0A0C9U327-F1
#
_entry.id   AF-A0A0C9U327-F1
#
_cell.length_a   1.000
_cell.length_b   1.000
_cell.length_c   1.000
_cell.angle_alpha   90.00
_cell.angle_beta   90.00
_cell.angle_gamma   90.00
#
_symmetry.space_group_name_H-M   'P 1'
#
loop_
_entity.id
_entity.type
_entity.pdbx_description
1 polymer ?
#
loop_
_entity_poly.entity_id
_entity_poly.type
_entity_poly.pdbx_seq_one_letter_code
_entity_poly.pdbx_strand_id
1 'polypeptide(L)'
;MPGPDRTVRTTPTRKRDPLKNNPPRPPNAWILFRSDEFKKILEEMKRDPTQKRMPQADISKLIAARWKTISDDERQEYEKLSERKKVEHMELYPGYRFQP
;
A
#
# COMPACT_ATOMS: atom_id res chain seq x y z
N MET A 1 -13.56 -11.58 27.95
CA MET A 1 -13.67 -12.23 26.63
C MET A 1 -12.59 -11.66 25.71
N PRO A 2 -11.72 -12.49 25.12
CA PRO A 2 -10.48 -12.07 24.44
C PRO A 2 -10.76 -11.35 23.11
N GLY A 3 -9.95 -10.30 22.83
CA GLY A 3 -10.08 -9.36 21.72
C GLY A 3 -9.78 -9.94 20.33
N PRO A 4 -10.03 -9.15 19.27
CA PRO A 4 -10.22 -9.65 17.92
C PRO A 4 -8.92 -10.17 17.30
N ASP A 5 -9.07 -11.34 16.70
CA ASP A 5 -8.17 -12.12 15.87
C ASP A 5 -7.31 -11.26 14.92
N ARG A 6 -5.98 -11.38 15.05
CA ARG A 6 -5.00 -10.83 14.11
C ARG A 6 -5.09 -11.61 12.80
N THR A 7 -6.00 -11.22 11.93
CA THR A 7 -6.17 -11.82 10.60
C THR A 7 -4.90 -11.62 9.77
N VAL A 8 -4.11 -12.68 9.61
CA VAL A 8 -3.01 -12.76 8.65
C VAL A 8 -3.64 -12.79 7.26
N ARG A 9 -3.82 -11.62 6.65
CA ARG A 9 -4.35 -11.51 5.29
C ARG A 9 -3.26 -11.85 4.29
N THR A 10 -3.05 -13.15 4.05
CA THR A 10 -2.24 -13.66 2.94
C THR A 10 -2.94 -13.33 1.63
N THR A 11 -2.60 -12.20 0.99
CA THR A 11 -3.10 -11.91 -0.36
C THR A 11 -2.35 -12.77 -1.37
N PRO A 12 -3.02 -13.58 -2.20
CA PRO A 12 -2.36 -14.32 -3.28
C PRO A 12 -1.77 -13.32 -4.28
N THR A 13 -0.47 -13.44 -4.54
CA THR A 13 0.25 -12.65 -5.54
C THR A 13 -0.14 -13.11 -6.94
N ARG A 14 -1.24 -12.54 -7.48
CA ARG A 14 -1.61 -12.73 -8.89
C ARG A 14 -0.53 -12.07 -9.76
N LYS A 15 0.30 -12.89 -10.39
CA LYS A 15 1.30 -12.48 -11.39
C LYS A 15 0.57 -11.65 -12.45
N ARG A 16 0.98 -10.40 -12.66
CA ARG A 16 0.39 -9.51 -13.68
C ARG A 16 1.01 -9.85 -15.03
N ASP A 17 0.22 -10.39 -15.95
CA ASP A 17 0.59 -10.48 -17.36
C ASP A 17 0.81 -9.06 -17.92
N PRO A 18 2.02 -8.71 -18.40
CA PRO A 18 2.35 -7.35 -18.86
C PRO A 18 1.64 -6.93 -20.16
N LEU A 19 0.89 -7.85 -20.79
CA LEU A 19 0.18 -7.63 -22.06
C LEU A 19 -1.29 -7.19 -21.87
N LYS A 20 -1.82 -7.25 -20.64
CA LYS A 20 -3.19 -6.84 -20.36
C LYS A 20 -3.13 -5.44 -19.75
N ASN A 21 -3.52 -4.43 -20.52
CA ASN A 21 -3.83 -3.05 -20.11
C ASN A 21 -4.98 -3.02 -19.09
N ASN A 22 -4.87 -3.80 -18.01
CA ASN A 22 -5.79 -3.75 -16.90
C ASN A 22 -5.40 -2.50 -16.10
N PRO A 23 -6.34 -1.56 -15.90
CA PRO A 23 -6.07 -0.38 -15.12
C PRO A 23 -5.50 -0.79 -13.75
N PRO A 24 -4.34 -0.25 -13.33
CA PRO A 24 -3.78 -0.59 -12.04
C PRO A 24 -4.79 -0.21 -10.96
N ARG A 25 -4.99 -1.07 -9.96
CA ARG A 25 -5.98 -0.80 -8.91
C ARG A 25 -5.78 0.60 -8.34
N PRO A 26 -6.86 1.37 -8.08
CA PRO A 26 -6.71 2.68 -7.47
C PRO A 26 -5.97 2.52 -6.14
N PRO A 27 -4.99 3.39 -5.85
CA PRO A 27 -4.17 3.26 -4.66
C PRO A 27 -5.02 3.61 -3.43
N ASN A 28 -5.29 2.60 -2.59
CA ASN A 28 -5.93 2.80 -1.29
C ASN A 28 -5.03 3.64 -0.36
N ALA A 29 -5.61 4.16 0.73
CA ALA A 29 -4.93 4.97 1.75
C ALA A 29 -3.59 4.36 2.21
N TRP A 30 -3.62 3.06 2.51
CA TRP A 30 -2.45 2.26 2.89
C TRP A 30 -1.38 2.16 1.78
N ILE A 31 -1.77 2.08 0.51
CA ILE A 31 -0.83 2.00 -0.62
C ILE A 31 -0.11 3.32 -0.82
N LEU A 32 -0.79 4.46 -0.60
CA LEU A 32 -0.18 5.79 -0.64
C LEU A 32 0.87 5.92 0.48
N PHE A 33 0.47 5.66 1.72
CA PHE A 33 1.36 5.74 2.88
C PHE A 33 2.55 4.79 2.78
N ARG A 34 2.30 3.53 2.43
CA ARG A 34 3.37 2.55 2.26
C ARG A 34 4.35 2.95 1.17
N SER A 35 3.89 3.48 0.04
CA SER A 35 4.80 3.86 -1.05
C SER A 35 5.73 5.01 -0.65
N ASP A 36 5.24 5.95 0.15
CA ASP A 36 6.02 7.07 0.66
C ASP A 36 7.07 6.61 1.67
N GLU A 37 6.65 5.92 2.72
CA GLU A 37 7.55 5.38 3.75
C GLU A 37 8.56 4.39 3.19
N PHE A 38 8.12 3.54 2.26
CA PHE A 38 9.00 2.59 1.62
C PHE A 38 10.08 3.28 0.78
N LYS A 39 9.74 4.36 0.07
CA LYS A 39 10.72 5.16 -0.67
C LYS A 39 11.71 5.83 0.27
N LYS A 40 11.25 6.42 1.39
CA LYS A 40 12.13 7.02 2.41
C LYS A 40 13.13 6.02 2.96
N ILE A 41 12.67 4.85 3.38
CA ILE A 41 13.52 3.78 3.91
C ILE A 41 14.50 3.27 2.85
N LEU A 42 14.05 3.13 1.60
CA LEU A 42 14.90 2.72 0.50
C LEU A 42 15.98 3.77 0.17
N GLU A 43 15.63 5.05 0.24
CA GLU A 43 16.56 6.16 0.03
C GLU A 43 17.58 6.26 1.15
N GLU A 44 17.17 6.07 2.40
CA GLU A 44 18.07 5.99 3.56
C GLU A 44 19.06 4.82 3.43
N MET A 45 18.58 3.64 3.02
CA MET A 45 19.46 2.49 2.72
C MET A 45 20.35 2.69 1.51
N LYS A 46 19.95 3.52 0.54
CA LYS A 46 20.83 3.87 -0.59
C LYS A 46 21.93 4.84 -0.17
N ARG A 47 21.65 5.71 0.79
CA ARG A 47 22.60 6.68 1.33
C ARG A 47 23.72 5.99 2.11
N ASP A 48 23.42 4.91 2.81
CA ASP A 48 24.40 4.09 3.52
C ASP A 48 24.63 2.73 2.83
N PRO A 49 25.58 2.63 1.87
CA PRO A 49 25.84 1.40 1.12
C PRO A 49 26.45 0.27 1.97
N THR A 50 26.92 0.59 3.17
CA THR A 50 27.41 -0.36 4.18
C THR A 50 26.27 -1.07 4.93
N GLN A 51 25.08 -0.48 4.94
CA GLN A 51 23.91 -1.07 5.58
C GLN A 51 23.34 -2.19 4.69
N LYS A 52 23.25 -3.40 5.26
CA LYS A 52 22.67 -4.57 4.58
C LYS A 52 21.27 -4.22 4.09
N ARG A 53 21.03 -4.34 2.77
CA ARG A 53 19.71 -4.10 2.16
C ARG A 53 18.65 -4.88 2.93
N MET A 54 17.79 -4.17 3.65
CA MET A 54 16.73 -4.81 4.40
C MET A 54 15.73 -5.42 3.42
N PRO A 55 15.29 -6.66 3.64
CA PRO A 55 14.30 -7.28 2.78
C PRO A 55 13.00 -6.47 2.79
N GLN A 56 12.38 -6.39 1.61
CA GLN A 56 11.09 -5.73 1.39
C GLN A 56 10.02 -6.17 2.40
N ALA A 57 10.06 -7.45 2.80
CA ALA A 57 9.15 -8.04 3.74
C ALA A 57 9.20 -7.36 5.11
N ASP A 58 10.40 -7.11 5.65
CA ASP A 58 10.56 -6.49 6.97
C ASP A 58 10.25 -5.00 6.94
N ILE A 59 10.62 -4.30 5.87
CA ILE A 59 10.20 -2.91 5.66
C ILE A 59 8.66 -2.83 5.63
N SER A 60 8.01 -3.72 4.88
CA SER A 60 6.55 -3.74 4.79
C SER A 60 5.87 -4.04 6.13
N LYS A 61 6.46 -4.91 6.97
CA LYS A 61 5.99 -5.16 8.34
C LYS A 61 6.13 -3.93 9.21
N LEU A 62 7.26 -3.21 9.14
CA LEU A 62 7.50 -2.00 9.91
C LEU A 62 6.47 -0.91 9.55
N ILE A 63 6.30 -0.65 8.27
CA ILE A 63 5.31 0.32 7.78
C ILE A 63 3.89 -0.13 8.20
N ALA A 64 3.60 -1.44 8.17
CA ALA A 64 2.28 -1.93 8.55
C ALA A 64 2.00 -1.76 10.04
N ALA A 65 3.04 -1.86 10.88
CA ALA A 65 2.96 -1.51 12.28
C ALA A 65 2.74 0.00 12.44
N ARG A 66 3.50 0.85 11.72
CA ARG A 66 3.36 2.31 11.74
C ARG A 66 1.95 2.75 11.38
N TRP A 67 1.36 2.20 10.32
CA TRP A 67 -0.02 2.49 9.92
C TRP A 67 -1.08 2.02 10.91
N LYS A 68 -0.79 1.00 11.72
CA LYS A 68 -1.67 0.65 12.83
C LYS A 68 -1.54 1.62 14.00
N THR A 69 -0.45 2.37 14.07
CA THR A 69 -0.16 3.34 15.13
C THR A 69 -0.38 4.80 14.72
N ILE A 70 -0.58 5.12 13.43
CA ILE A 70 -0.91 6.48 13.02
C ILE A 70 -2.27 6.89 13.59
N SER A 71 -2.44 8.21 13.77
CA SER A 71 -3.71 8.78 14.21
C SER A 71 -4.83 8.52 13.21
N ASP A 72 -6.06 8.41 13.71
CA ASP A 72 -7.25 8.27 12.87
C ASP A 72 -7.41 9.46 11.91
N ASP A 73 -6.96 10.64 12.30
CA ASP A 73 -6.96 11.85 11.48
C ASP A 73 -6.08 11.72 10.24
N GLU A 74 -4.82 11.31 10.40
CA GLU A 74 -3.93 11.02 9.25
C GLU A 74 -4.51 9.90 8.37
N ARG A 75 -5.03 8.85 9.01
CA ARG A 75 -5.67 7.76 8.28
C ARG A 75 -6.86 8.24 7.46
N GLN A 76 -7.71 9.11 8.01
CA GLN A 76 -8.83 9.72 7.31
C GLN A 76 -8.39 10.63 6.18
N GLU A 77 -7.31 11.39 6.35
CA GLU A 77 -6.77 12.22 5.28
C GLU A 77 -6.32 11.35 4.11
N TYR A 78 -5.55 10.30 4.36
CA TYR A 78 -5.14 9.34 3.33
C TYR A 78 -6.33 8.57 2.74
N GLU A 79 -7.37 8.29 3.52
CA GLU A 79 -8.61 7.65 3.07
C GLU A 79 -9.38 8.55 2.09
N LYS A 80 -9.56 9.83 2.44
CA LYS A 80 -10.14 10.84 1.54
C LYS A 80 -9.33 11.00 0.26
N LEU A 81 -7.99 11.08 0.35
CA LEU A 81 -7.13 11.14 -0.84
C LEU A 81 -7.28 9.90 -1.72
N SER A 82 -7.33 8.73 -1.09
CA SER A 82 -7.54 7.45 -1.76
C SER A 82 -8.90 7.38 -2.45
N GLU A 83 -9.96 7.83 -1.79
CA GLU A 83 -11.29 7.90 -2.38
C GLU A 83 -11.31 8.83 -3.59
N ARG A 84 -10.69 10.01 -3.50
CA ARG A 84 -10.58 10.92 -4.64
C ARG A 84 -9.84 10.28 -5.82
N LYS A 85 -8.70 9.63 -5.57
CA LYS A 85 -7.97 8.90 -6.62
C LYS A 85 -8.73 7.70 -7.16
N LYS A 86 -9.53 7.04 -6.32
CA LYS A 86 -10.39 5.93 -6.72
C LYS A 86 -11.51 6.42 -7.64
N VAL A 87 -12.13 7.54 -7.32
CA VAL A 87 -13.16 8.18 -8.15
C VAL A 87 -12.53 8.63 -9.47
N GLU A 88 -11.41 9.36 -9.44
CA GLU A 88 -10.69 9.79 -10.65
C GLU A 88 -10.31 8.60 -11.53
N HIS A 89 -9.82 7.51 -10.94
CA HIS A 89 -9.50 6.29 -11.69
C HIS A 89 -10.74 5.62 -12.28
N MET A 90 -11.88 5.64 -11.58
CA MET A 90 -13.15 5.12 -12.09
C MET A 90 -13.65 5.97 -13.27
N GLU A 91 -13.44 7.28 -13.23
CA GLU A 91 -13.77 8.21 -14.31
C GLU A 91 -12.82 8.06 -15.51
N LEU A 92 -11.51 7.91 -15.26
CA LEU A 92 -10.48 7.73 -16.30
C LEU A 92 -10.60 6.39 -17.02
N TYR A 93 -11.09 5.37 -16.32
CA TYR A 93 -11.27 4.01 -16.83
C TYR A 93 -12.74 3.61 -16.76
N PRO A 94 -13.60 4.14 -17.65
CA PRO A 94 -15.00 3.77 -17.77
C PRO A 94 -15.08 2.33 -18.32
N GLY A 95 -14.93 1.35 -17.44
CA GLY A 95 -14.73 -0.06 -17.77
C GLY A 95 -13.90 -0.83 -16.74
N TYR A 96 -13.31 -0.14 -15.76
CA TYR A 96 -12.63 -0.76 -14.64
C TYR A 96 -13.65 -1.48 -13.73
N ARG A 97 -13.75 -2.80 -13.91
CA ARG A 97 -14.56 -3.69 -13.05
C ARG A 97 -13.63 -4.41 -12.09
N PHE A 98 -13.82 -4.20 -10.79
CA PHE A 98 -13.12 -4.97 -9.75
C PHE A 98 -13.54 -6.44 -9.86
N GLN A 99 -12.69 -7.25 -10.50
CA GLN A 99 -12.84 -8.70 -10.51
C GLN A 99 -12.02 -9.25 -9.33
N PRO A 100 -12.68 -9.74 -8.26
CA PRO A 100 -12.00 -10.36 -7.13
C PRO A 100 -11.19 -11.60 -7.55
#